data_AF-N8VUU9-F1
#
_entry.id   AF-N8VUU9-F1
#
_cell.length_a   1.000
_cell.length_b   1.000
_cell.length_c   1.000
_cell.angle_alpha   90.00
_cell.angle_beta   90.00
_cell.angle_gamma   90.00
#
_symmetry.space_group_name_H-M   'P 1'
#
loop_
_entity.id
_entity.type
_entity.pdbx_description
1 polymer ?
#
loop_
_entity_poly.entity_id
_entity_poly.type
_entity_poly.pdbx_seq_one_letter_code
_entity_poly.pdbx_strand_id
1 'polypeptide(L)' 'MNNIPFSQVRANLAQLIQQSKQGQPIFISQRGQTSAVLLSFNDYQKLGHHPQSLMQA' A
#
# COMPACT_ATOMS: atom_id res chain seq x y z
N MET A 1 2.82 -4.64 10.27
CA MET A 1 2.55 -4.31 8.84
C MET A 1 2.66 -5.56 7.98
N ASN A 2 1.58 -5.96 7.30
CA ASN A 2 1.58 -7.11 6.40
C ASN A 2 2.16 -6.69 5.03
N ASN A 3 3.46 -6.93 4.82
CA ASN A 3 4.17 -6.56 3.60
C ASN A 3 4.00 -7.64 2.51
N ILE A 4 3.51 -7.25 1.33
CA ILE A 4 3.32 -8.16 0.19
C ILE A 4 4.52 -8.08 -0.76
N PRO A 5 5.19 -9.19 -1.10
CA PRO A 5 6.27 -9.20 -2.09
C PRO A 5 5.82 -8.68 -3.45
N PHE A 6 6.69 -7.93 -4.14
CA PHE A 6 6.41 -7.39 -5.48
C PHE A 6 5.90 -8.44 -6.50
N SER A 7 6.40 -9.68 -6.44
CA SER A 7 5.94 -10.77 -7.30
C SER A 7 4.45 -11.11 -7.10
N GLN A 8 3.98 -11.10 -5.85
CA GLN A 8 2.59 -11.33 -5.51
C GLN A 8 1.71 -10.13 -5.88
N VAL A 9 2.23 -8.90 -5.77
CA VAL A 9 1.52 -7.70 -6.23
C VAL A 9 1.25 -7.78 -7.72
N ARG A 10 2.26 -8.11 -8.52
CA ARG A 10 2.12 -8.24 -9.98
C ARG A 10 1.08 -9.27 -10.37
N ALA A 11 1.02 -10.40 -9.67
CA ALA A 11 0.06 -11.48 -9.95
C ALA A 11 -1.38 -11.12 -9.55
N ASN A 12 -1.57 -10.24 -8.56
CA ASN A 12 -2.88 -9.99 -7.94
C ASN A 12 -3.31 -8.51 -7.98
N LEU A 13 -2.73 -7.70 -8.88
CA LEU A 13 -2.87 -6.25 -8.85
C LEU A 13 -4.33 -5.76 -8.85
N ALA A 14 -5.19 -6.37 -9.67
CA ALA A 14 -6.60 -5.99 -9.75
C ALA A 14 -7.33 -6.19 -8.41
N GLN A 15 -7.12 -7.32 -7.75
CA GLN A 15 -7.69 -7.60 -6.42
C GLN A 15 -7.13 -6.62 -5.38
N LEU A 16 -5.82 -6.36 -5.40
CA LEU A 16 -5.18 -5.45 -4.45
C LEU A 16 -5.66 -4.00 -4.61
N ILE A 17 -5.93 -3.55 -5.83
CA ILE A 17 -6.58 -2.24 -6.08
C ILE A 17 -7.99 -2.21 -5.48
N GLN A 18 -8.75 -3.30 -5.60
CA GLN A 18 -10.09 -3.34 -5.00
C GLN A 18 -10.04 -3.35 -3.47
N GLN A 19 -9.04 -4.02 -2.88
CA GLN A 19 -8.78 -4.01 -1.45
C GLN A 19 -8.35 -2.63 -0.94
N SER A 20 -7.48 -1.92 -1.67
CA SER A 20 -7.02 -0.59 -1.23
C SER A 20 -8.16 0.42 -1.15
N LYS A 21 -9.20 0.30 -1.99
CA LYS A 21 -10.43 1.11 -1.91
C LYS A 21 -11.23 0.91 -0.63
N GLN A 22 -11.02 -0.19 0.10
CA GLN A 22 -11.67 -0.45 1.40
C GLN A 22 -10.98 0.30 2.56
N GLY A 23 -9.96 1.12 2.26
CA GLY A 23 -9.27 1.95 3.25
C GLY A 23 -8.09 1.29 3.94
N GLN A 24 -7.64 0.13 3.43
CA GLN A 24 -6.48 -0.58 3.98
C GLN A 24 -5.23 -0.34 3.12
N PRO A 25 -4.17 0.30 3.66
CA PRO A 25 -2.92 0.47 2.96
C PRO A 25 -2.22 -0.88 2.76
N ILE A 26 -1.73 -1.11 1.53
CA ILE A 26 -1.03 -2.34 1.19
C ILE A 26 0.44 -2.01 0.98
N PHE A 27 1.29 -2.48 1.88
CA PHE A 27 2.73 -2.24 1.80
C PHE A 27 3.40 -3.29 0.91
N ILE A 28 4.25 -2.82 0.00
CA ILE A 28 4.89 -3.63 -1.02
C ILE A 28 6.37 -3.77 -0.66
N SER A 29 6.82 -5.01 -0.51
CA SER A 29 8.22 -5.30 -0.21
C SER A 29 9.02 -5.75 -1.43
N GLN A 30 10.28 -5.35 -1.43
CA GLN A 30 11.31 -5.82 -2.35
C GLN A 30 12.53 -6.24 -1.52
N ARG A 31 12.99 -7.48 -1.70
CA ARG A 31 14.10 -8.07 -0.90
C ARG A 31 13.87 -7.99 0.63
N GLY A 32 12.62 -8.15 1.06
CA GLY A 32 12.23 -8.13 2.48
C GLY A 32 12.07 -6.73 3.09
N GLN A 33 12.36 -5.66 2.35
CA GLN A 33 12.21 -4.28 2.81
C GLN A 33 10.97 -3.63 2.17
N THR A 34 10.21 -2.87 2.94
CA THR A 34 9.12 -2.05 2.39
C THR A 34 9.70 -1.02 1.42
N SER A 35 9.20 -1.03 0.20
CA SER A 35 9.69 -0.19 -0.91
C SER A 35 8.62 0.74 -1.47
N ALA A 36 7.35 0.37 -1.34
CA ALA A 36 6.22 1.16 -1.80
C ALA A 36 4.96 0.84 -0.99
N VAL A 37 3.91 1.65 -1.19
CA VAL A 37 2.57 1.43 -0.64
C VAL A 37 1.53 1.66 -1.72
N LEU A 38 0.48 0.85 -1.73
CA LEU A 38 -0.72 1.04 -2.52
C LEU A 38 -1.84 1.57 -1.62
N LEU A 39 -2.41 2.70 -2.00
CA LEU A 39 -3.49 3.39 -1.29
C LEU A 39 -4.69 3.58 -2.22
N SER A 40 -5.87 3.79 -1.63
CA SER A 40 -6.93 4.44 -2.38
C SER A 40 -6.54 5.88 -2.70
N PHE A 41 -7.07 6.43 -3.79
CA PHE A 41 -6.83 7.83 -4.13
C PHE A 41 -7.33 8.79 -3.04
N ASN A 42 -8.48 8.48 -2.43
CA ASN A 42 -9.05 9.27 -1.33
C ASN A 42 -8.10 9.28 -0.11
N ASP A 43 -7.54 8.13 0.26
CA ASP A 43 -6.61 8.07 1.40
C ASP A 43 -5.30 8.78 1.09
N TYR A 44 -4.81 8.70 -0.16
CA TYR A 44 -3.68 9.51 -0.60
C TYR A 44 -3.95 11.01 -0.44
N GLN A 45 -5.14 11.49 -0.82
CA GLN A 45 -5.51 12.90 -0.67
C GLN A 45 -5.56 13.36 0.80
N LYS A 46 -6.04 12.50 1.71
CA LYS A 46 -6.09 12.80 3.16
C LYS A 46 -4.70 12.97 3.79
N LEU A 47 -3.65 12.44 3.17
CA LEU A 47 -2.29 12.57 3.71
C LEU A 47 -1.81 14.03 3.74
N GLY A 48 -2.43 14.95 2.98
CA GLY A 48 -2.23 16.39 3.17
C GLY A 48 -0.77 16.86 3.19
N HIS A 49 0.13 16.18 2.47
CA HIS A 49 1.59 16.38 2.45
C HIS A 49 2.40 15.88 3.67
N HIS A 50 1.80 15.06 4.55
CA HIS A 50 2.48 14.40 5.68
C HIS A 50 2.57 12.88 5.49
N PRO A 51 3.54 12.38 4.69
CA PRO A 51 3.68 10.95 4.38
C PRO A 51 4.08 10.07 5.58
N GLN A 52 4.50 10.66 6.71
CA GLN A 52 4.95 9.94 7.91
C GLN A 52 3.83 9.14 8.61
N SER A 53 2.56 9.50 8.42
CA SER A 53 1.42 8.80 9.03
C SER A 53 1.23 7.37 8.50
N LEU A 54 1.74 7.07 7.31
CA LEU A 54 1.66 5.74 6.71
C LEU A 54 2.60 4.71 7.35
N MET A 55 3.70 5.15 7.99
CA MET A 55 4.69 4.24 8.58
C MET A 55 4.32 3.77 10.00
N GLN A 56 3.24 4.30 10.58
CA GLN A 56 2.85 4.07 11.96
C GLN A 56 1.58 3.21 12.11
N ALA A 57 0.99 2.74 11.00
CA ALA A 57 -0.24 1.95 10.96
C ALA A 57 0.02 0.43 10.96
#